data_AF-A0A6I1W3D0-F1
#
_entry.id   AF-A0A6I1W3D0-F1
#
_cell.length_a   1.000
_cell.length_b   1.000
_cell.length_c   1.000
_cell.angle_alpha   90.00
_cell.angle_beta   90.00
_cell.angle_gamma   90.00
#
_symmetry.space_group_name_H-M   'P 1'
#
loop_
_entity.id
_entity.type
_entity.pdbx_description
1 polymer ?
#
loop_
_entity_poly.entity_id
_entity_poly.type
_entity_poly.pdbx_seq_one_letter_code
_entity_poly.pdbx_strand_id
1 'polypeptide(L)' 'ITPIGGIQYRDKLHVFHSETEVGPVTQRLYSELTGIQSGDVEAPAGWIVKVQGLQQA' A
#
# COMPACT_ATOMS: atom_id res chain seq x y z
N ILE A 1 -2.59 -0.26 1.88
CA ILE A 1 -3.55 -0.41 0.77
C ILE A 1 -4.23 -1.76 0.92
N THR A 2 -5.56 -1.80 0.85
CA THR A 2 -6.34 -3.06 0.93
C THR A 2 -7.00 -3.30 -0.43
N PRO A 3 -6.60 -4.33 -1.20
CA PRO A 3 -7.25 -4.68 -2.45
C PRO A 3 -8.69 -5.12 -2.21
N ILE A 4 -9.62 -4.70 -3.08
CA ILE A 4 -11.00 -5.18 -3.07
C ILE A 4 -11.12 -6.27 -4.13
N GLY A 5 -11.27 -7.52 -3.72
CA GLY A 5 -11.47 -8.64 -4.66
C GLY A 5 -12.80 -8.55 -5.38
N GLY A 6 -13.87 -8.27 -4.63
CA GLY A 6 -15.20 -8.00 -5.18
C GLY A 6 -16.12 -7.26 -4.23
N ILE A 7 -17.23 -6.77 -4.77
CA ILE A 7 -18.33 -6.16 -4.02
C ILE A 7 -19.60 -6.97 -4.29
N GLN A 8 -20.25 -7.40 -3.22
CA GLN A 8 -21.55 -8.05 -3.27
C GLN A 8 -22.66 -7.00 -3.25
N TYR A 9 -23.57 -7.05 -4.23
CA TYR A 9 -24.75 -6.18 -4.26
C TYR A 9 -25.90 -6.85 -5.00
N ARG A 10 -27.11 -6.86 -4.39
CA ARG A 10 -28.33 -7.47 -4.95
C ARG A 10 -28.08 -8.88 -5.52
N ASP A 11 -27.56 -9.76 -4.67
CA ASP A 11 -27.27 -11.16 -5.02
C ASP A 11 -26.25 -11.37 -6.16
N LYS A 12 -25.54 -10.31 -6.57
CA LYS A 12 -24.46 -10.37 -7.54
C LYS A 12 -23.12 -9.98 -6.91
N LEU A 13 -22.14 -10.85 -7.06
CA LEU A 13 -20.74 -10.54 -6.79
C LEU A 13 -20.11 -9.91 -8.03
N HIS A 14 -19.67 -8.65 -7.93
CA HIS A 14 -18.80 -8.05 -8.93
C HIS A 14 -17.35 -8.22 -8.51
N VAL A 15 -16.62 -9.09 -9.21
CA VAL A 15 -15.17 -9.28 -9.03
C VAL A 15 -14.42 -8.27 -9.91
N PHE A 16 -13.48 -7.54 -9.32
CA PHE A 16 -12.71 -6.51 -10.04
C PHE A 16 -11.49 -7.08 -10.78
N HIS A 17 -10.70 -7.90 -10.08
CA HIS A 17 -9.50 -8.53 -10.64
C HIS A 17 -9.47 -10.02 -10.30
N SER A 18 -9.40 -10.35 -9.02
CA SER A 18 -9.41 -11.70 -8.49
C SER A 18 -9.83 -11.64 -7.02
N GLU A 19 -10.45 -12.71 -6.52
CA GLU A 19 -10.78 -12.86 -5.09
C GLU A 19 -9.56 -13.31 -4.26
N THR A 20 -8.53 -13.86 -4.90
CA THR A 20 -7.36 -14.46 -4.23
C THR A 20 -6.03 -13.85 -4.63
N GLU A 21 -5.98 -13.09 -5.73
CA GLU A 21 -4.77 -12.46 -6.24
C GLU A 21 -4.90 -10.94 -6.28
N VAL A 22 -3.80 -10.24 -5.98
CA VAL A 22 -3.77 -8.78 -6.02
C VAL A 22 -3.44 -8.31 -7.44
N GLY A 23 -4.18 -7.32 -7.94
CA GLY A 23 -3.93 -6.74 -9.26
C GLY A 23 -2.57 -6.04 -9.37
N PRO A 24 -1.95 -6.00 -10.57
CA PRO A 24 -0.59 -5.50 -10.76
C PRO A 24 -0.44 -4.00 -10.44
N VAL A 25 -1.46 -3.19 -10.69
CA VAL A 25 -1.44 -1.75 -10.36
C VAL A 25 -1.48 -1.53 -8.84
N THR A 26 -2.34 -2.28 -8.14
CA THR A 26 -2.44 -2.22 -6.67
C THR A 26 -1.14 -2.66 -6.00
N GLN A 27 -0.49 -3.71 -6.54
CA GLN A 27 0.85 -4.12 -6.08
C GLN A 27 1.89 -3.02 -6.26
N ARG A 28 1.94 -2.37 -7.43
CA ARG A 28 2.88 -1.25 -7.68
C ARG A 28 2.67 -0.08 -6.73
N LEU A 29 1.41 0.33 -6.50
CA LEU A 29 1.09 1.40 -5.55
C LEU A 29 1.49 1.04 -4.12
N TYR A 30 1.26 -0.22 -3.72
CA TYR A 30 1.69 -0.72 -2.41
C TYR A 30 3.19 -0.66 -2.26
N SER A 31 3.94 -1.29 -3.19
CA SER A 31 5.39 -1.37 -3.13
C SER A 31 6.06 0.01 -3.11
N GLU A 32 5.59 0.94 -3.93
CA GLU A 32 6.13 2.31 -3.98
C GLU A 32 5.91 3.03 -2.64
N LEU A 33 4.68 3.04 -2.13
CA LEU A 33 4.35 3.73 -0.90
C LEU A 33 5.07 3.12 0.31
N THR A 34 5.12 1.79 0.42
CA THR A 34 5.83 1.14 1.53
C THR A 34 7.33 1.29 1.41
N GLY A 35 7.89 1.25 0.19
CA GLY A 35 9.31 1.50 -0.05
C GLY A 35 9.72 2.91 0.38
N ILE A 36 8.87 3.91 0.11
CA ILE A 36 9.08 5.28 0.60
C ILE A 36 9.07 5.33 2.14
N GLN A 37 8.14 4.61 2.78
CA GLN A 37 7.97 4.60 4.24
C GLN A 37 9.14 3.90 4.95
N SER A 38 9.65 2.80 4.41
CA SER A 38 10.82 2.09 4.94
C SER A 38 12.14 2.80 4.61
N GLY A 39 12.15 3.65 3.58
CA GLY A 39 13.35 4.29 3.06
C GLY A 39 14.11 3.46 2.02
N ASP A 40 13.52 2.38 1.51
CA ASP A 40 14.05 1.59 0.39
C ASP A 40 13.88 2.30 -0.96
N VAL A 41 12.90 3.21 -1.06
CA VAL A 41 12.63 4.06 -2.23
C VAL A 41 12.76 5.52 -1.81
N GLU A 42 13.30 6.36 -2.70
CA GLU A 42 13.45 7.79 -2.45
C GLU A 42 12.09 8.48 -2.27
N ALA A 43 11.92 9.16 -1.14
CA ALA A 43 10.70 9.88 -0.84
C ALA A 43 10.62 11.21 -1.58
N PRO A 44 9.42 11.63 -2.05
CA PRO A 44 9.21 13.00 -2.47
C PRO A 44 9.54 14.00 -1.35
N ALA A 45 9.95 15.20 -1.74
CA ALA A 45 10.34 16.24 -0.79
C ALA A 45 9.23 16.52 0.24
N GLY A 46 9.62 16.53 1.52
CA GLY A 46 8.73 16.84 2.65
C GLY A 46 7.88 15.68 3.18
N TRP A 47 7.97 14.47 2.62
CA TRP A 47 7.18 13.33 3.08
C TRP A 47 7.73 12.66 4.35
N ILE A 48 9.06 12.61 4.49
CA ILE A 48 9.72 11.92 5.59
C ILE A 48 10.22 12.92 6.63
N VAL A 49 9.78 12.73 7.87
CA VAL A 49 10.33 13.41 9.04
C VAL A 49 11.18 12.41 9.81
N LYS A 50 12.50 12.60 9.82
CA LYS A 50 13.40 11.77 10.63
C LYS A 50 13.27 12.20 12.09
N VAL A 51 12.90 11.25 12.95
CA VAL A 51 12.91 11.45 14.40
C VAL A 51 14.30 11.12 14.94
N GLN A 52 14.87 12.00 15.76
CA GLN A 52 16.07 11.67 16.51
C GLN A 52 15.67 10.62 17.55
N GLY A 53 16.34 9.48 17.58
CA GLY A 53 16.12 8.49 18.63
C GLY A 53 16.42 9.12 19.99
N LEU A 54 15.66 8.75 21.03
CA LEU A 54 16.21 8.82 22.38
C LEU A 54 17.52 8.05 22.32
N GLN A 55 18.64 8.76 22.45
CA GLN A 55 19.91 8.14 22.79
C GLN A 55 19.66 7.49 24.16
N GLN A 56 19.30 6.20 24.14
CA GLN A 56 19.27 5.41 25.36
C GLN A 56 20.67 5.49 25.95
N ALA A 57 20.72 5.88 27.22
CA ALA A 57 21.94 6.05 28.01
C ALA A 57 22.86 4.82 27.96
#